data_AF-A0A7C7TNX7-F1
#
_entry.id   AF-A0A7C7TNX7-F1
#
_cell.length_a   1.000
_cell.length_b   1.000
_cell.length_c   1.000
_cell.angle_alpha   90.00
_cell.angle_beta   90.00
_cell.angle_gamma   90.00
#
_symmetry.space_group_name_H-M   'P 1'
#
loop_
_entity.id
_entity.type
_entity.pdbx_description
1 polymer ?
#
loop_
_entity_poly.entity_id
_entity_poly.type
_entity_poly.pdbx_seq_one_letter_code
_entity_poly.pdbx_strand_id
1 'polypeptide(L)'
;MSGLIRRSNLIACRPFETRIAMIKRRSLVFQVVVWVLTFGLYGFYWYYSTLKEMTKFNGQRTNSLVWTILMVVPFLNLWAMWKHASAADKAFEKEYPAVLLWLLWIFIQPAVWILVQLELNRIAGTPLPDSNLAA
;
A
#
# COMPACT_ATOMS: atom_id res chain seq x y z
N MET A 1 -25.90 -49.35 -14.55
CA MET A 1 -24.80 -49.59 -13.59
C MET A 1 -23.52 -49.08 -14.22
N SER A 2 -22.78 -48.22 -13.52
CA SER A 2 -21.33 -47.96 -13.62
C SER A 2 -20.73 -47.64 -15.01
N GLY A 3 -20.01 -46.56 -15.26
CA GLY A 3 -19.43 -45.55 -14.38
C GLY A 3 -18.34 -44.76 -15.13
N LEU A 4 -17.78 -43.78 -14.41
CA LEU A 4 -16.41 -43.25 -14.53
C LEU A 4 -16.01 -42.41 -15.77
N ILE A 5 -15.97 -41.08 -15.55
CA ILE A 5 -14.76 -40.24 -15.53
C ILE A 5 -13.74 -40.46 -16.66
N ARG A 6 -13.40 -39.43 -17.47
CA ARG A 6 -12.16 -38.60 -17.28
C ARG A 6 -11.92 -37.55 -18.39
N ARG A 7 -11.75 -36.30 -17.93
CA ARG A 7 -10.75 -35.27 -18.30
C ARG A 7 -10.59 -34.85 -19.77
N SER A 8 -10.74 -33.55 -19.98
CA SER A 8 -9.61 -32.69 -20.41
C SER A 8 -9.94 -31.19 -20.31
N ASN A 9 -10.00 -30.66 -19.08
CA ASN A 9 -9.71 -29.24 -18.85
C ASN A 9 -8.19 -29.06 -18.97
N LEU A 10 -7.71 -28.80 -20.18
CA LEU A 10 -6.37 -28.25 -20.40
C LEU A 10 -6.44 -26.74 -20.12
N ILE A 11 -6.44 -26.39 -18.83
CA ILE A 11 -6.03 -25.06 -18.41
C ILE A 11 -4.54 -24.99 -18.73
N ALA A 12 -4.22 -24.31 -19.83
CA ALA A 12 -2.87 -23.94 -20.17
C ALA A 12 -2.22 -23.33 -18.93
N CYS A 13 -1.21 -24.01 -18.39
CA CYS A 13 -0.30 -23.43 -17.42
C CYS A 13 0.47 -22.34 -18.18
N ARG A 14 -0.13 -21.16 -18.30
CA ARG A 14 0.60 -19.95 -18.70
C ARG A 14 1.69 -19.81 -17.63
N PRO A 15 2.97 -19.61 -18.02
CA PRO A 15 4.02 -19.39 -17.03
C PRO A 15 3.54 -18.27 -16.12
N PHE A 16 3.50 -18.57 -14.83
CA PHE A 16 3.19 -17.66 -13.75
C PHE A 16 4.32 -16.64 -13.67
N GLU A 17 4.45 -15.82 -14.71
CA GLU A 17 5.04 -14.49 -14.67
C GLU A 17 4.06 -13.62 -13.88
N THR A 18 3.82 -13.99 -12.63
CA THR A 18 3.27 -13.07 -11.68
C THR A 18 4.29 -11.95 -11.57
N ARG A 19 3.92 -10.82 -12.12
CA ARG A 19 4.28 -9.54 -11.53
C ARG A 19 3.60 -9.46 -10.15
N ILE A 20 3.97 -10.33 -9.18
CA ILE A 20 3.55 -10.17 -7.78
C ILE A 20 4.16 -8.85 -7.37
N ALA A 21 3.38 -7.79 -7.42
CA ALA A 21 3.83 -6.53 -6.86
C ALA A 21 3.70 -6.65 -5.36
N MET A 22 4.74 -7.21 -4.76
CA MET A 22 4.81 -7.39 -3.33
C MET A 22 5.02 -6.04 -2.66
N ILE A 23 4.42 -5.88 -1.47
CA ILE A 23 4.75 -4.78 -0.56
C ILE A 23 6.23 -4.90 -0.18
N LYS A 24 6.98 -3.80 -0.30
CA LYS A 24 8.42 -3.82 -0.07
C LYS A 24 8.74 -3.56 1.39
N ARG A 25 9.52 -4.45 1.99
CA ARG A 25 10.12 -4.24 3.32
C ARG A 25 11.14 -3.12 3.27
N ARG A 26 11.11 -2.21 4.23
CA ARG A 26 12.03 -1.06 4.33
C ARG A 26 12.50 -0.85 5.78
N SER A 27 13.78 -0.54 5.97
CA SER A 27 14.34 -0.23 7.30
C SER A 27 13.92 1.17 7.76
N LEU A 28 13.31 1.29 8.94
CA LEU A 28 12.94 2.58 9.55
C LEU A 28 14.14 3.51 9.72
N VAL A 29 15.27 2.98 10.22
CA VAL A 29 16.49 3.76 10.46
C VAL A 29 17.01 4.37 9.15
N PHE A 30 17.03 3.57 8.08
CA PHE A 30 17.47 4.05 6.77
C PHE A 30 16.57 5.18 6.26
N GLN A 31 15.26 5.07 6.48
CA GLN A 31 14.31 6.10 6.06
C GLN A 31 14.52 7.44 6.77
N VAL A 32 14.74 7.41 8.08
CA VAL A 32 15.01 8.61 8.86
C VAL A 32 16.32 9.27 8.40
N VAL A 33 17.38 8.47 8.20
CA VAL A 33 18.67 8.98 7.69
C VAL A 33 18.50 9.66 6.34
N VAL A 34 17.84 9.00 5.38
CA VAL A 34 17.61 9.58 4.04
C VAL A 34 16.71 10.81 4.11
N TRP A 35 15.73 10.83 4.99
CA TRP A 35 14.87 12.00 5.17
C TRP A 35 15.64 13.22 5.67
N VAL A 36 16.56 13.04 6.61
CA VAL A 36 17.46 14.12 7.05
C VAL A 36 18.38 14.56 5.91
N LEU A 37 18.99 13.61 5.18
CA LEU A 37 19.89 13.91 4.07
C LEU A 37 19.20 14.63 2.90
N THR A 38 17.91 14.41 2.72
CA THR A 38 17.10 15.03 1.66
C THR A 38 16.33 16.26 2.14
N PHE A 39 16.60 16.75 3.35
CA PHE A 39 15.90 17.89 3.98
C PHE A 39 14.37 17.75 3.93
N GLY A 40 13.87 16.53 4.16
CA GLY A 40 12.45 16.23 4.20
C GLY A 40 11.81 15.84 2.87
N LEU A 41 12.50 15.99 1.73
CA LEU A 41 11.96 15.62 0.41
C LEU A 41 11.64 14.13 0.30
N TYR A 42 12.36 13.27 1.03
CA TYR A 42 12.05 11.85 1.12
C TYR A 42 10.62 11.57 1.60
N GLY A 43 10.01 12.46 2.38
CA GLY A 43 8.62 12.29 2.86
C GLY A 43 7.62 12.16 1.71
N PHE A 44 7.81 12.93 0.63
CA PHE A 44 6.98 12.83 -0.57
C PHE A 44 7.18 11.52 -1.31
N TYR A 45 8.44 11.07 -1.44
CA TYR A 45 8.75 9.77 -2.03
C TYR A 45 8.13 8.61 -1.22
N TRP A 46 8.24 8.67 0.11
CA TRP A 46 7.66 7.68 1.01
C TRP A 46 6.14 7.63 0.84
N TYR A 47 5.47 8.79 0.87
CA TYR A 47 4.03 8.90 0.65
C TYR A 47 3.62 8.29 -0.69
N TYR A 48 4.29 8.68 -1.79
CA TYR A 48 4.01 8.16 -3.12
C TYR A 48 4.15 6.63 -3.16
N SER A 49 5.28 6.11 -2.67
CA SER A 49 5.61 4.68 -2.80
C SER A 49 4.69 3.80 -1.96
N THR A 50 4.39 4.21 -0.72
CA THR A 50 3.51 3.47 0.18
C THR A 50 2.06 3.54 -0.27
N LEU A 51 1.57 4.70 -0.71
CA LEU A 51 0.22 4.83 -1.27
C LEU A 51 0.06 3.95 -2.52
N LYS A 52 1.04 3.93 -3.41
CA LYS A 52 1.02 3.08 -4.61
C LYS A 52 0.99 1.60 -4.27
N GLU A 53 1.79 1.17 -3.29
CA GLU A 53 1.81 -0.23 -2.83
C GLU A 53 0.49 -0.62 -2.17
N MET A 54 -0.03 0.19 -1.24
CA MET A 54 -1.30 -0.09 -0.55
C MET A 54 -2.49 -0.07 -1.50
N THR A 55 -2.58 0.91 -2.40
CA THR A 55 -3.68 0.96 -3.39
C THR A 55 -3.64 -0.24 -4.33
N LYS A 56 -2.44 -0.67 -4.75
CA LYS A 56 -2.26 -1.88 -5.54
C LYS A 56 -2.61 -3.15 -4.77
N PHE A 57 -2.22 -3.24 -3.50
CA PHE A 57 -2.58 -4.31 -2.58
C PHE A 57 -4.10 -4.42 -2.40
N ASN A 58 -4.77 -3.28 -2.28
CA ASN A 58 -6.22 -3.19 -2.13
C ASN A 58 -7.00 -3.33 -3.46
N GLY A 59 -6.35 -3.65 -4.59
CA GLY A 59 -6.99 -3.71 -5.91
C GLY A 59 -7.55 -2.38 -6.42
N GLN A 60 -7.18 -1.25 -5.83
CA GLN A 60 -7.68 0.07 -6.19
C GLN A 60 -6.82 0.73 -7.27
N ARG A 61 -7.46 1.19 -8.35
CA ARG A 61 -6.82 2.08 -9.32
C ARG A 61 -6.83 3.51 -8.78
N THR A 62 -5.69 3.95 -8.26
CA THR A 62 -5.51 5.34 -7.78
C THR A 62 -4.27 5.94 -8.43
N ASN A 63 -4.35 7.22 -8.81
CA ASN A 63 -3.20 7.96 -9.29
C ASN A 63 -2.39 8.52 -8.11
N SER A 64 -1.46 7.73 -7.58
CA SER A 64 -0.64 8.11 -6.41
C SER A 64 0.19 9.37 -6.64
N LEU A 65 0.55 9.69 -7.89
CA LEU A 65 1.34 10.87 -8.22
C LEU A 65 0.52 12.16 -7.97
N VAL A 66 -0.73 12.19 -8.43
CA VAL A 66 -1.64 13.33 -8.22
C VAL A 66 -1.80 13.61 -6.73
N TRP A 67 -2.03 12.57 -5.92
CA TRP A 67 -2.14 12.71 -4.46
C TRP A 67 -0.86 13.22 -3.79
N THR A 68 0.31 12.84 -4.31
CA THR A 68 1.59 13.31 -3.78
C THR A 68 1.81 14.79 -4.09
N ILE A 69 1.47 15.24 -5.30
CA ILE A 69 1.57 16.66 -5.70
C ILE A 69 0.63 17.53 -4.86
N LEU A 70 -0.58 17.03 -4.58
CA LEU A 70 -1.59 17.71 -3.76
C LEU A 70 -1.11 18.01 -2.32
N MET A 71 -0.12 17.26 -1.80
CA MET A 71 0.46 17.51 -0.47
C MET A 71 1.16 18.86 -0.32
N VAL A 72 1.63 19.45 -1.43
CA VAL A 72 2.33 20.74 -1.41
C VAL A 72 1.37 21.88 -1.08
N VAL A 73 0.09 21.73 -1.39
CA VAL A 73 -0.95 22.72 -1.11
C VAL A 73 -1.56 22.44 0.27
N PRO A 74 -1.41 23.32 1.28
CA PRO A 74 -1.76 23.01 2.68
C PRO A 74 -3.17 22.45 2.90
N PHE A 75 -4.18 23.01 2.24
CA PHE A 75 -5.57 22.56 2.39
C PHE A 75 -5.85 21.23 1.66
N LEU A 76 -5.22 21.01 0.50
CA LEU A 76 -5.37 19.75 -0.26
C LEU A 76 -4.52 18.63 0.34
N ASN A 77 -3.49 18.98 1.11
CA ASN A 77 -2.69 18.05 1.88
C ASN A 77 -3.54 17.26 2.88
N LEU A 78 -4.54 17.88 3.51
CA LEU A 78 -5.47 17.18 4.40
C LEU A 78 -6.23 16.05 3.69
N TRP A 79 -6.62 16.28 2.43
CA TRP A 79 -7.27 15.25 1.60
C TRP A 79 -6.30 14.16 1.15
N ALA A 80 -5.05 14.54 0.85
CA ALA A 80 -3.98 13.58 0.55
C ALA A 80 -3.69 12.67 1.76
N MET A 81 -3.60 13.23 2.97
CA MET A 81 -3.48 12.46 4.21
C MET A 81 -4.66 11.51 4.38
N TRP A 82 -5.89 11.99 4.16
CA TRP A 82 -7.09 11.15 4.27
C TRP A 82 -7.05 9.97 3.30
N LYS A 83 -6.63 10.21 2.05
CA LYS A 83 -6.53 9.16 1.04
C LYS A 83 -5.52 8.08 1.44
N HIS A 84 -4.39 8.49 2.03
CA HIS A 84 -3.36 7.57 2.50
C HIS A 84 -3.82 6.78 3.73
N ALA A 85 -4.41 7.45 4.72
CA ALA A 85 -5.02 6.81 5.88
C ALA A 85 -6.12 5.79 5.49
N SER A 86 -6.96 6.13 4.51
CA SER A 86 -8.00 5.21 3.99
C SER A 86 -7.42 4.01 3.23
N ALA A 87 -6.27 4.18 2.59
CA ALA A 87 -5.57 3.07 1.93
C ALA A 87 -4.90 2.15 2.95
N ALA A 88 -4.34 2.72 4.01
CA ALA A 88 -3.75 1.99 5.13
C ALA A 88 -4.80 1.17 5.89
N ASP A 89 -5.93 1.77 6.27
CA ASP A 89 -7.06 1.09 6.93
C ASP A 89 -7.49 -0.18 6.18
N LYS A 90 -7.64 -0.08 4.87
CA LYS A 90 -7.98 -1.22 4.01
C LYS A 90 -6.87 -2.26 3.87
N ALA A 91 -5.60 -1.81 3.86
CA ALA A 91 -4.45 -2.71 3.72
C ALA A 91 -4.15 -3.48 5.02
N PHE A 92 -4.52 -2.93 6.17
CA PHE A 92 -4.25 -3.47 7.50
C PHE A 92 -5.46 -4.17 8.11
N GLU A 93 -6.37 -4.69 7.27
CA GLU A 93 -7.58 -5.42 7.71
C GLU A 93 -8.45 -4.66 8.74
N LYS A 94 -8.45 -3.31 8.68
CA LYS A 94 -9.13 -2.42 9.65
C LYS A 94 -8.59 -2.48 11.09
N GLU A 95 -7.37 -2.94 11.30
CA GLU A 95 -6.69 -2.88 12.60
C GLU A 95 -6.62 -1.43 13.13
N TYR A 96 -6.45 -0.48 12.22
CA TYR A 96 -6.47 0.95 12.51
C TYR A 96 -7.49 1.68 11.64
N PRO A 97 -8.53 2.32 12.21
CA PRO A 97 -9.51 3.05 11.41
C PRO A 97 -8.87 4.27 10.74
N ALA A 98 -9.28 4.57 9.51
CA ALA A 98 -8.70 5.68 8.73
C ALA A 98 -8.73 7.03 9.47
N VAL A 99 -9.80 7.29 10.24
CA VAL A 99 -9.95 8.52 11.03
C VAL A 99 -8.86 8.64 12.10
N LEU A 100 -8.51 7.53 12.77
CA LEU A 100 -7.45 7.52 13.78
C LEU A 100 -6.10 7.84 13.14
N LEU A 101 -5.77 7.17 12.03
CA LEU A 101 -4.52 7.43 11.30
C LEU A 101 -4.45 8.86 10.77
N TRP A 102 -5.57 9.41 10.29
CA TRP A 102 -5.63 10.78 9.78
C TRP A 102 -5.44 11.83 10.88
N LEU A 103 -6.13 11.68 12.01
CA LEU A 103 -5.95 12.57 13.17
C LEU A 103 -4.54 12.45 13.75
N LEU A 104 -4.03 11.23 13.87
CA LEU A 104 -2.66 10.99 14.33
C LEU A 104 -1.64 11.67 13.40
N TRP A 105 -1.90 11.71 12.08
CA TRP A 105 -1.05 12.42 11.13
C TRP A 105 -1.01 13.92 11.43
N ILE A 106 -2.16 14.55 11.68
CA ILE A 106 -2.27 15.99 11.90
C ILE A 106 -1.47 16.43 13.14
N PHE A 107 -1.57 15.69 14.24
CA PHE A 107 -0.93 16.06 15.50
C PHE A 107 0.49 15.49 15.65
N ILE A 108 0.74 14.29 15.11
CA ILE A 108 1.97 13.52 15.32
C ILE A 108 2.39 12.84 14.01
N GLN A 109 2.79 13.62 13.02
CA GLN A 109 3.28 13.15 11.72
C GLN A 109 4.24 11.93 11.79
N PRO A 110 5.29 11.94 12.65
CA PRO A 110 6.22 10.82 12.74
C PRO A 110 5.56 9.51 13.20
N ALA A 111 4.50 9.57 14.00
CA ALA A 111 3.85 8.36 14.52
C ALA A 111 3.17 7.58 13.40
N VAL A 112 2.46 8.25 12.49
CA VAL A 112 1.83 7.59 11.33
C VAL A 112 2.88 6.94 10.43
N TRP A 113 3.97 7.65 10.19
CA TRP A 113 5.05 7.12 9.37
C TRP A 113 5.62 5.82 9.96
N ILE A 114 5.93 5.81 11.26
CA ILE A 114 6.46 4.62 11.93
C ILE A 114 5.43 3.49 11.91
N LEU A 115 4.19 3.75 12.31
CA LEU A 115 3.13 2.74 12.39
C LEU A 115 2.83 2.10 11.04
N VAL A 116 2.57 2.91 10.01
CA VAL A 116 2.32 2.42 8.65
C VAL A 116 3.51 1.60 8.16
N GLN A 117 4.74 2.05 8.43
CA GLN A 117 5.91 1.35 7.95
C GLN A 117 6.15 0.02 8.68
N LEU A 118 5.87 -0.06 9.98
CA LEU A 118 5.92 -1.32 10.74
C LEU A 118 4.92 -2.32 10.16
N GLU A 119 3.69 -1.88 9.90
CA GLU A 119 2.65 -2.77 9.40
C GLU A 119 2.92 -3.19 7.94
N LEU A 120 3.34 -2.25 7.08
CA LEU A 120 3.82 -2.61 5.73
C LEU A 120 5.01 -3.57 5.76
N ASN A 121 5.89 -3.48 6.75
CA ASN A 121 6.99 -4.42 6.92
C ASN A 121 6.52 -5.79 7.41
N ARG A 122 5.45 -5.85 8.20
CA ARG A 122 4.83 -7.09 8.69
C ARG A 122 4.15 -7.85 7.56
N ILE A 123 3.44 -7.15 6.69
CA ILE A 123 2.78 -7.74 5.51
C ILE A 123 3.70 -7.81 4.28
N ALA A 124 4.97 -7.41 4.40
CA ALA A 124 5.91 -7.49 3.30
C ALA A 124 6.12 -8.94 2.85
N GLY A 125 6.14 -9.17 1.54
CA GLY A 125 6.25 -10.52 0.95
C GLY A 125 4.93 -11.29 0.85
N THR A 126 3.80 -10.71 1.32
CA THR A 126 2.47 -11.27 1.02
C THR A 126 2.19 -11.17 -0.49
N PRO A 127 1.74 -12.26 -1.14
CA PRO A 127 1.26 -12.18 -2.51
C PRO A 127 0.08 -11.23 -2.61
N LEU A 128 0.01 -10.45 -3.69
CA LEU A 128 -1.17 -9.62 -3.94
C LEU A 128 -2.42 -10.52 -4.05
N PRO A 129 -3.58 -10.07 -3.51
CA PRO A 129 -4.86 -10.65 -3.87
C PRO A 129 -4.95 -10.67 -5.40
N ASP A 130 -5.24 -11.82 -5.98
CA ASP A 130 -5.33 -11.99 -7.41
C ASP A 130 -6.42 -11.07 -7.97
N SER A 131 -6.01 -10.15 -8.85
CA SER A 131 -6.90 -9.21 -9.52
C SER A 131 -8.00 -9.88 -10.36
N ASN A 132 -7.99 -11.22 -10.46
CA ASN A 132 -8.97 -12.05 -11.14
C ASN A 132 -10.13 -12.49 -10.22
N LEU A 133 -10.05 -12.29 -8.89
CA LEU A 133 -11.17 -12.50 -7.96
C LEU A 133 -11.93 -11.20 -7.63
N ALA A 134 -11.40 -10.05 -8.03
CA ALA A 134 -11.99 -8.73 -7.78
C ALA A 134 -12.67 -8.11 -9.04
N ALA A 135 -12.89 -8.91 -10.08
CA ALA A 135 -13.52 -8.51 -11.34
C ALA A 135 -14.88 -9.21 -11.53
#